data_AF-A0AAN5KSN0-F1
#
_entry.id   AF-A0AAN5KSN0-F1
#
_cell.length_a   1.000
_cell.length_b   1.000
_cell.length_c   1.000
_cell.angle_alpha   90.00
_cell.angle_beta   90.00
_cell.angle_gamma   90.00
#
_symmetry.space_group_name_H-M   'P 1'
#
loop_
_entity.id
_entity.type
_entity.pdbx_description
1 polymer ?
#
loop_
_entity_poly.entity_id
_entity_poly.type
_entity_poly.pdbx_seq_one_letter_code
_entity_poly.pdbx_strand_id
1 'polypeptide(L)'
;SQNGQFVEPSCAEIAESGLTQDNPLSYGLKFSKDADFNLAYTLTAVSEEQGFQSKACVFVITANGPAQPDIQALSYHGAECTWRVVKGVGENFSVG
;
A
#
# COMPACT_ATOMS: atom_id res chain seq x y z
N SER A 1 19.15 8.46 -3.63
CA SER A 1 17.71 8.55 -3.34
C SER A 1 17.01 8.74 -4.67
N GLN A 2 16.32 7.70 -5.16
CA GLN A 2 15.45 7.84 -6.33
C GLN A 2 14.02 8.08 -5.83
N ASN A 3 13.31 9.03 -6.43
CA ASN A 3 11.94 9.34 -6.03
C ASN A 3 10.99 8.32 -6.67
N GLY A 4 10.35 7.50 -5.84
CA GLY A 4 9.26 6.63 -6.25
C GLY A 4 7.91 7.35 -6.17
N GLN A 5 6.96 6.96 -7.01
CA GLN A 5 5.58 7.46 -6.98
C GLN A 5 4.62 6.28 -6.96
N PHE A 6 3.52 6.40 -6.20
CA PHE A 6 2.37 5.53 -6.39
C PHE A 6 1.63 5.95 -7.65
N VAL A 7 1.23 4.98 -8.46
CA VAL A 7 0.51 5.25 -9.70
C VAL A 7 -0.65 4.30 -9.90
N GLU A 8 -1.69 4.76 -10.58
CA GLU A 8 -2.76 3.92 -11.11
C GLU A 8 -2.25 3.04 -12.27
N PRO A 9 -3.02 2.03 -12.72
CA PRO A 9 -2.71 1.29 -13.95
C PRO A 9 -2.55 2.17 -15.20
N SER A 10 -3.15 3.37 -15.18
CA SER A 10 -3.02 4.41 -16.22
C SER A 10 -1.67 5.15 -16.18
N CYS A 11 -0.81 4.87 -15.20
CA CYS A 11 0.39 5.63 -14.83
C CYS A 11 0.13 7.05 -14.29
N ALA A 12 -1.12 7.40 -13.98
CA ALA A 12 -1.46 8.62 -13.25
C ALA A 12 -0.97 8.52 -11.79
N GLU A 13 -0.43 9.61 -11.26
CA GLU A 13 0.08 9.66 -9.88
C GLU A 13 -1.05 9.64 -8.86
N ILE A 14 -0.87 8.83 -7.80
CA ILE A 14 -1.79 8.73 -6.68
C ILE A 14 -1.15 9.45 -5.49
N ALA A 15 -1.75 10.56 -5.07
CA ALA A 15 -1.43 11.20 -3.80
C ALA A 15 -2.37 10.72 -2.69
N GLU A 16 -3.68 10.66 -2.98
CA GLU A 16 -4.74 10.21 -2.10
C GLU A 16 -5.87 9.64 -2.96
N SER A 17 -6.58 8.62 -2.47
CA SER A 17 -7.74 8.07 -3.16
C SER A 17 -8.74 7.51 -2.15
N GLY A 18 -10.02 7.81 -2.37
CA GLY A 18 -11.12 7.25 -1.59
C GLY A 18 -11.36 5.80 -1.97
N LEU A 19 -11.46 4.93 -0.97
CA LEU A 19 -11.70 3.50 -1.16
C LEU A 19 -13.14 3.15 -0.79
N THR A 20 -13.77 2.27 -1.56
CA THR A 20 -15.04 1.63 -1.17
C THR A 20 -14.88 0.13 -1.21
N GLN A 21 -15.70 -0.59 -0.44
CA GLN A 21 -15.62 -2.04 -0.34
C GLN A 21 -15.80 -2.75 -1.71
N ASP A 22 -16.62 -2.17 -2.59
CA ASP A 22 -16.91 -2.72 -3.92
C ASP A 22 -15.94 -2.24 -5.01
N ASN A 23 -15.10 -1.24 -4.71
CA ASN A 23 -14.17 -0.65 -5.66
C ASN A 23 -12.78 -0.46 -5.02
N PRO A 24 -11.99 -1.53 -4.89
CA PRO A 24 -10.63 -1.45 -4.35
C PRO A 24 -9.71 -0.68 -5.33
N LEU A 25 -8.78 0.08 -4.77
CA LEU A 25 -7.73 0.74 -5.55
C LEU A 25 -6.64 -0.25 -5.93
N SER A 26 -6.41 -0.40 -7.24
CA SER A 26 -5.19 -1.01 -7.75
C SER A 26 -4.13 0.05 -7.92
N TYR A 27 -2.93 -0.17 -7.39
CA TYR A 27 -1.81 0.75 -7.52
C TYR A 27 -0.54 0.01 -7.96
N GLY A 28 0.41 0.76 -8.51
CA GLY A 28 1.76 0.33 -8.82
C GLY A 28 2.79 1.33 -8.32
N LEU A 29 4.06 1.00 -8.50
CA LEU A 29 5.19 1.87 -8.19
C LEU A 29 5.87 2.29 -9.49
N LYS A 30 6.06 3.60 -9.64
CA LYS A 30 6.87 4.18 -10.70
C LYS A 30 8.18 4.67 -10.11
N PHE A 31 9.28 4.20 -10.68
CA PHE A 31 10.65 4.59 -10.34
C PHE A 31 11.49 4.74 -11.61
N SER A 32 12.72 5.26 -11.48
CA SER A 32 13.58 5.48 -12.64
C SER A 32 14.05 4.16 -13.27
N LYS A 33 14.40 4.19 -14.56
CA LYS A 33 14.83 2.98 -15.31
C LYS A 33 16.11 2.36 -14.78
N ASP A 34 16.92 3.13 -14.06
CA ASP A 34 18.17 2.72 -13.44
C ASP A 34 18.02 2.30 -11.96
N ALA A 35 16.78 2.13 -11.46
CA ALA A 35 16.54 1.62 -10.12
C ALA A 35 16.93 0.14 -9.98
N ASP A 36 17.47 -0.24 -8.82
CA ASP A 36 17.95 -1.59 -8.51
C ASP A 36 16.91 -2.49 -7.81
N PHE A 37 15.63 -2.10 -7.81
CA PHE A 37 14.49 -2.78 -7.16
C PHE A 37 14.62 -2.95 -5.63
N ASN A 38 15.59 -2.29 -4.98
CA ASN A 38 15.62 -2.19 -3.52
C ASN A 38 14.60 -1.15 -3.06
N LEU A 39 13.43 -1.60 -2.65
CA LEU A 39 12.28 -0.75 -2.37
C LEU A 39 11.96 -0.76 -0.87
N ALA A 40 11.66 0.43 -0.34
CA ALA A 40 11.05 0.61 0.96
C ALA A 40 9.98 1.70 0.83
N TYR A 41 8.74 1.38 1.20
CA TYR A 41 7.62 2.32 1.16
C TYR A 41 6.61 1.98 2.24
N THR A 42 5.77 2.96 2.56
CA THR A 42 4.65 2.79 3.48
C THR A 42 3.33 2.96 2.73
N LEU A 43 2.39 2.06 3.00
CA LEU A 43 0.99 2.23 2.61
C LEU A 43 0.18 2.52 3.87
N THR A 44 -0.52 3.66 3.89
CA THR A 44 -1.43 4.02 4.98
C THR A 44 -2.86 3.89 4.48
N ALA A 45 -3.64 3.04 5.15
CA ALA A 45 -5.07 2.90 4.89
C ALA A 45 -5.84 3.37 6.14
N VAL A 46 -6.85 4.21 5.95
CA VAL A 46 -7.67 4.77 7.02
C VAL A 46 -9.12 4.38 6.77
N SER A 47 -9.76 3.81 7.78
CA SER A 47 -11.21 3.63 7.84
C SER A 47 -11.79 4.79 8.63
N GLU A 48 -12.46 5.70 7.91
CA GLU A 48 -13.12 6.85 8.50
C GLU A 48 -14.47 6.42 9.11
N GLU A 49 -14.50 6.32 10.44
CA GLU A 49 -15.74 6.22 11.20
C GLU A 49 -16.11 7.61 11.76
N GLN A 50 -17.40 7.93 11.89
CA GLN A 50 -17.82 9.22 12.47
C GLN A 50 -17.36 9.34 13.93
N GLY A 51 -16.30 10.12 14.20
CA GLY A 51 -15.80 10.41 15.55
C GLY A 51 -14.26 10.41 15.64
N PHE A 52 -13.72 10.46 16.87
CA PHE A 52 -12.27 10.45 17.17
C PHE A 52 -11.63 9.05 17.11
N GLN A 53 -12.25 8.10 16.39
CA GLN A 53 -11.88 6.68 16.34
C GLN A 53 -11.66 6.21 14.90
N SER A 54 -11.07 7.04 14.05
CA SER A 54 -10.61 6.55 12.75
C SER A 54 -9.59 5.43 12.97
N LYS A 55 -9.87 4.27 12.38
CA LYS A 55 -8.96 3.13 12.41
C LYS A 55 -7.94 3.29 11.32
N ALA A 56 -6.68 3.01 11.61
CA ALA A 56 -5.63 3.13 10.62
C ALA A 56 -4.69 1.93 10.63
N CYS A 57 -4.27 1.55 9.43
CA CYS A 57 -3.23 0.57 9.19
C CYS A 57 -2.07 1.24 8.46
N VAL A 58 -0.88 1.16 9.04
CA VAL A 58 0.36 1.53 8.36
C VAL A 58 1.10 0.24 8.03
N PHE A 59 1.19 -0.07 6.74
CA PHE A 59 2.00 -1.16 6.24
C PHE A 59 3.37 -0.62 5.88
N VAL A 60 4.42 -1.18 6.47
CA VAL A 60 5.81 -0.92 6.10
C VAL A 60 6.24 -2.06 5.19
N ILE A 61 6.52 -1.75 3.94
CA ILE A 61 6.87 -2.73 2.91
C ILE A 61 8.32 -2.52 2.52
N THR A 62 9.09 -3.60 2.57
CA THR A 62 10.40 -3.65 1.94
C THR A 62 10.46 -4.81 0.95
N ALA A 63 11.20 -4.65 -0.13
CA ALA A 63 11.41 -5.71 -1.12
C ALA A 63 12.81 -5.57 -1.73
N ASN A 64 13.47 -6.70 -1.93
CA ASN A 64 14.75 -6.81 -2.64
C ASN A 64 14.63 -7.58 -3.97
N GLY A 65 13.41 -7.93 -4.36
CA GLY A 65 13.13 -8.67 -5.58
C GLY A 65 11.63 -8.93 -5.78
N PRO A 66 11.20 -9.29 -7.00
CA PRO A 66 9.81 -9.65 -7.26
C PRO A 66 9.34 -10.80 -6.36
N ALA A 67 8.13 -10.67 -5.82
CA ALA A 67 7.46 -11.70 -5.01
C ALA A 67 8.18 -12.10 -3.70
N GLN A 68 9.12 -11.28 -3.20
CA GLN A 68 9.75 -11.45 -1.88
C GLN A 68 9.57 -10.19 -1.01
N PRO A 69 8.34 -9.79 -0.68
CA PRO A 69 8.13 -8.66 0.22
C PRO A 69 8.35 -9.07 1.69
N ASP A 70 8.93 -8.19 2.49
CA ASP A 70 8.85 -8.21 3.95
C ASP A 70 7.95 -7.05 4.39
N ILE A 71 6.82 -7.42 5.00
CA ILE A 71 5.72 -6.51 5.32
C ILE A 71 5.44 -6.57 6.81
N GLN A 72 5.54 -5.41 7.45
CA GLN A 72 5.09 -5.19 8.83
C GLN A 72 3.81 -4.36 8.81
N ALA A 73 2.83 -4.74 9.63
CA ALA A 73 1.57 -4.01 9.76
C ALA A 73 1.47 -3.38 11.16
N LEU A 74 1.23 -2.08 11.21
CA LEU A 74 0.99 -1.33 12.43
C LEU A 74 -0.49 -0.99 12.52
N SER A 75 -1.14 -1.48 13.57
CA SER A 75 -2.55 -1.23 13.86
C SER A 75 -2.70 -0.07 14.83
N TYR A 76 -3.58 0.87 14.49
CA TYR A 76 -3.96 2.00 15.32
C TYR A 76 -5.46 1.95 15.61
N HIS A 77 -5.84 2.28 16.84
CA HIS A 77 -7.24 2.32 17.28
C HIS A 77 -8.01 1.00 17.08
N GLY A 78 -7.30 -0.14 17.19
CA GLY A 78 -7.91 -1.47 17.07
C GLY A 78 -8.20 -1.90 15.63
N ALA A 79 -7.57 -1.27 14.65
CA ALA A 79 -7.70 -1.63 13.23
C ALA A 79 -7.28 -3.08 12.96
N GLU A 80 -8.06 -3.80 12.15
CA GLU A 80 -7.66 -5.10 11.62
C GLU A 80 -6.83 -4.91 10.35
N CYS A 81 -5.51 -4.99 10.49
CA CYS A 81 -4.57 -4.81 9.38
C CYS A 81 -4.18 -6.15 8.79
N THR A 82 -4.70 -6.46 7.60
CA THR A 82 -4.40 -7.72 6.92
C THR A 82 -3.79 -7.47 5.55
N TRP A 83 -2.93 -8.40 5.14
CA TRP A 83 -2.37 -8.42 3.79
C TRP A 83 -2.21 -9.85 3.30
N ARG A 84 -2.21 -10.03 1.98
CA ARG A 84 -1.92 -11.33 1.36
C ARG A 84 -1.23 -11.17 0.02
N VAL A 85 -0.34 -12.10 -0.30
CA VAL A 85 0.31 -12.18 -1.62
C VAL A 85 -0.69 -12.69 -2.66
N VAL A 86 -0.76 -12.00 -3.79
CA VAL A 86 -1.46 -12.41 -5.01
C VAL A 86 -0.43 -12.76 -6.07
N LYS A 87 -0.25 -14.06 -6.30
CA LYS A 87 0.79 -14.58 -7.17
C LYS A 87 0.72 -13.97 -8.59
N GLY A 88 1.82 -13.37 -9.01
CA GLY A 88 1.95 -12.74 -10.33
C GLY A 88 1.34 -11.35 -10.46
N VAL A 89 0.81 -10.78 -9.37
CA VAL A 89 0.19 -9.45 -9.36
C VAL A 89 0.85 -8.53 -8.33
N GLY A 90 0.98 -8.97 -7.07
CA GLY A 90 1.49 -8.15 -5.98
C GLY A 90 0.84 -8.56 -4.64
N GLU A 91 0.44 -7.59 -3.83
CA GLU A 91 -0.17 -7.81 -2.53
C GLU A 91 -1.50 -7.06 -2.40
N ASN A 92 -2.48 -7.69 -1.76
CA ASN A 92 -3.72 -7.03 -1.35
C ASN A 92 -3.59 -6.60 0.11
N PHE A 93 -4.01 -5.38 0.42
CA PHE A 93 -4.04 -4.81 1.76
C PHE A 93 -5.48 -4.51 2.16
N SER A 94 -5.81 -4.66 3.44
CA SER A 94 -7.16 -4.38 3.95
C SER A 94 -7.10 -3.83 5.37
N VAL A 95 -8.02 -2.91 5.66
CA VAL A 95 -8.28 -2.30 6.96
C VAL A 95 -9.73 -2.60 7.35
N GLY A 96 -9.96 -3.01 8.60
CA GLY A 96 -11.27 -3.22 9.22
C GLY A 96 -11.36 -2.60 10.62
#